data_AF-G7EHZ4-F1
#
_entry.id   AF-G7EHZ4-F1
#
_cell.length_a   1.000
_cell.length_b   1.000
_cell.length_c   1.000
_cell.angle_alpha   90.00
_cell.angle_beta   90.00
_cell.angle_gamma   90.00
#
_symmetry.space_group_name_H-M   'P 1'
#
loop_
_entity.id
_entity.type
_entity.pdbx_description
1 polymer ?
#
loop_
_entity_poly.entity_id
_entity_poly.type
_entity_poly.pdbx_seq_one_letter_code
_entity_poly.pdbx_strand_id
1 'polypeptide(L)'
;MISAGSEMGHSQGGNNNAYCQNNRTSWLAWKDSQLNHALTRFIDDALKIRRAHSAFKHSVFLDDIDERFTVKWFTEEGTTMTDANWHEDTRQFLMYSLLDKQNKHALLIIFNANNQTVSCQLPPSPISAPWQMVLSSVNNASVSSNNDAMVEISAQSSWVFSANLEEVGHG
;
A
#
# COMPACT_ATOMS: atom_id res chain seq x y z
N MET A 1 -0.79 -11.22 -9.99
CA MET A 1 0.23 -12.13 -10.54
C MET A 1 1.59 -11.53 -10.28
N ILE A 2 2.59 -12.32 -9.91
CA ILE A 2 3.97 -11.86 -9.71
C ILE A 2 4.83 -12.64 -10.71
N SER A 3 5.74 -11.95 -11.42
CA SER A 3 6.70 -12.62 -12.30
C SER A 3 7.80 -13.27 -11.45
N ALA A 4 8.15 -14.51 -11.76
CA ALA A 4 9.22 -15.20 -11.03
C ALA A 4 10.53 -14.41 -11.09
N GLY A 5 11.22 -14.29 -9.96
CA GLY A 5 12.46 -13.54 -9.83
C GLY A 5 12.29 -12.04 -9.56
N SER A 6 11.08 -11.46 -9.63
CA SER A 6 10.86 -10.06 -9.24
C SER A 6 11.24 -9.82 -7.77
N GLU A 7 10.97 -10.78 -6.91
CA GLU A 7 11.34 -10.81 -5.49
C GLU A 7 12.86 -10.84 -5.26
N MET A 8 13.61 -11.36 -6.23
CA MET A 8 15.06 -11.49 -6.23
C MET A 8 15.78 -10.35 -6.95
N GLY A 9 15.04 -9.35 -7.46
CA GLY A 9 15.60 -8.26 -8.27
C GLY A 9 16.09 -8.73 -9.65
N HIS A 10 15.45 -9.74 -10.25
CA HIS A 10 15.80 -10.21 -11.59
C HIS A 10 15.73 -9.07 -12.60
N SER A 11 16.76 -8.97 -13.46
CA SER A 11 16.90 -7.94 -14.48
C SER A 11 17.34 -8.55 -15.80
N GLN A 12 16.68 -8.11 -16.87
CA GLN A 12 17.04 -8.44 -18.26
C GLN A 12 17.89 -7.33 -18.91
N GLY A 13 18.50 -6.44 -18.10
CA GLY A 13 19.35 -5.36 -18.59
C GLY A 13 18.60 -4.31 -19.43
N GLY A 14 17.30 -4.13 -19.18
CA GLY A 14 16.44 -3.24 -19.96
C GLY A 14 15.82 -3.87 -21.22
N ASN A 15 16.15 -5.12 -21.54
CA ASN A 15 15.45 -5.86 -22.59
C ASN A 15 14.04 -6.22 -22.12
N ASN A 16 13.00 -5.69 -22.79
CA ASN A 16 11.60 -6.00 -22.49
C ASN A 16 11.03 -7.12 -23.38
N ASN A 17 11.86 -7.77 -24.19
CA ASN A 17 11.45 -8.79 -25.16
C ASN A 17 12.52 -9.90 -25.29
N ALA A 18 12.93 -10.49 -24.17
CA ALA A 18 13.98 -11.52 -24.12
C ALA A 18 13.56 -12.91 -24.66
N TYR A 19 12.60 -12.99 -25.58
CA TYR A 19 11.97 -14.24 -26.02
C TYR A 19 12.94 -15.25 -26.67
N CYS A 20 13.98 -14.78 -27.38
CA CYS A 20 14.98 -15.61 -28.04
C CYS A 20 16.28 -15.78 -27.22
N GLN A 21 16.30 -15.26 -25.99
CA GLN A 21 17.51 -15.25 -25.16
C GLN A 21 17.54 -16.49 -24.27
N ASN A 22 18.24 -17.53 -24.69
CA ASN A 22 18.59 -18.65 -23.81
C ASN A 22 19.98 -18.45 -23.19
N ASN A 23 20.10 -17.48 -22.30
CA ASN A 23 21.34 -17.13 -21.63
C ASN A 23 21.08 -16.41 -20.30
N ARG A 24 22.14 -15.89 -19.66
CA ARG A 24 22.09 -15.19 -18.37
C ARG A 24 21.10 -14.03 -18.31
N THR A 25 20.70 -13.45 -19.44
CA THR A 25 19.68 -12.40 -19.50
C THR A 25 18.31 -12.89 -19.02
N SER A 26 17.94 -14.15 -19.33
CA SER A 26 16.62 -14.72 -18.99
C SER A 26 16.65 -15.67 -17.79
N TRP A 27 17.83 -16.21 -17.45
CA TRP A 27 17.95 -17.15 -16.33
C TRP A 27 17.82 -16.46 -14.97
N LEU A 28 17.12 -17.10 -14.03
CA LEU A 28 17.08 -16.65 -12.64
C LEU A 28 18.41 -16.94 -11.94
N ALA A 29 18.93 -15.94 -11.22
CA ALA A 29 20.20 -16.03 -10.52
C ALA A 29 19.99 -16.46 -9.06
N TRP A 30 20.40 -17.66 -8.70
CA TRP A 30 20.22 -18.25 -7.37
C TRP A 30 21.42 -18.04 -6.43
N LYS A 31 22.00 -16.82 -6.40
CA LYS A 31 23.11 -16.51 -5.47
C LYS A 31 22.57 -15.90 -4.18
N ASP A 32 23.36 -15.95 -3.11
CA ASP A 32 22.98 -15.44 -1.78
C ASP A 32 22.52 -13.97 -1.79
N SER A 33 23.11 -13.13 -2.65
CA SER A 33 22.73 -11.72 -2.76
C SER A 33 21.33 -11.53 -3.36
N GLN A 34 20.90 -12.40 -4.27
CA GLN A 34 19.55 -12.39 -4.83
C GLN A 34 18.53 -13.04 -3.89
N LEU A 35 18.94 -14.09 -3.16
CA LEU A 35 18.07 -14.76 -2.18
C LEU A 35 17.75 -13.88 -0.96
N ASN A 36 18.66 -12.98 -0.59
CA ASN A 36 18.49 -12.04 0.52
C ASN A 36 18.08 -10.62 0.06
N HIS A 37 17.53 -10.51 -1.15
CA HIS A 37 17.17 -9.21 -1.73
C HIS A 37 16.07 -8.52 -0.90
N ALA A 38 16.16 -7.19 -0.74
CA ALA A 38 15.20 -6.43 0.08
C ALA A 38 13.75 -6.57 -0.42
N LEU A 39 13.56 -6.72 -1.74
CA LEU A 39 12.25 -6.96 -2.34
C LEU A 39 11.60 -8.27 -1.89
N THR A 40 12.37 -9.29 -1.52
CA THR A 40 11.81 -10.55 -1.03
C THR A 40 11.00 -10.32 0.25
N ARG A 41 11.59 -9.62 1.23
CA ARG A 41 10.88 -9.27 2.48
C ARG A 41 9.69 -8.34 2.21
N PHE A 42 9.90 -7.29 1.40
CA PHE A 42 8.84 -6.35 1.06
C PHE A 42 7.63 -7.03 0.41
N ILE A 43 7.85 -7.91 -0.57
CA ILE A 43 6.78 -8.65 -1.25
C ILE A 43 6.10 -9.62 -0.28
N ASP A 44 6.85 -10.32 0.59
CA ASP A 44 6.26 -11.20 1.59
C ASP A 44 5.34 -10.43 2.56
N ASP A 45 5.77 -9.26 3.05
CA ASP A 45 4.96 -8.42 3.94
C ASP A 45 3.72 -7.86 3.24
N ALA A 46 3.85 -7.40 1.99
CA ALA A 46 2.70 -6.99 1.18
C ALA A 46 1.70 -8.15 0.95
N LEU A 47 2.20 -9.37 0.72
CA LEU A 47 1.36 -10.56 0.57
C LEU A 47 0.70 -10.96 1.89
N LYS A 48 1.35 -10.79 3.05
CA LYS A 48 0.72 -11.01 4.36
C LYS A 48 -0.47 -10.06 4.56
N ILE A 49 -0.29 -8.76 4.27
CA ILE A 49 -1.37 -7.76 4.35
C ILE A 49 -2.52 -8.15 3.42
N ARG A 50 -2.21 -8.47 2.16
CA ARG A 50 -3.23 -8.91 1.17
C ARG A 50 -3.98 -10.17 1.62
N ARG A 51 -3.30 -11.14 2.23
CA ARG A 51 -3.92 -12.39 2.71
C ARG A 51 -4.78 -12.17 3.96
N ALA A 52 -4.37 -11.25 4.83
CA ALA A 52 -5.05 -10.96 6.10
C ALA A 52 -6.35 -10.18 5.88
N HIS A 53 -6.36 -9.18 5.00
CA HIS A 53 -7.55 -8.37 4.79
C HIS A 53 -8.51 -9.01 3.78
N SER A 54 -9.69 -9.42 4.26
CA SER A 54 -10.61 -10.27 3.50
C SER A 54 -11.18 -9.61 2.23
N ALA A 55 -11.27 -8.27 2.20
CA ALA A 55 -11.74 -7.52 1.03
C ALA A 55 -10.94 -7.82 -0.24
N PHE A 56 -9.65 -8.18 -0.16
CA PHE A 56 -8.85 -8.54 -1.34
C PHE A 56 -9.17 -9.90 -1.95
N LYS A 57 -10.03 -10.68 -1.28
CA LYS A 57 -10.58 -11.96 -1.75
C LYS A 57 -12.07 -11.84 -2.11
N HIS A 58 -12.63 -10.64 -2.03
CA HIS A 58 -14.03 -10.42 -2.38
C HIS A 58 -14.25 -10.66 -3.87
N SER A 59 -15.33 -11.37 -4.20
CA SER A 59 -15.60 -11.84 -5.57
C SER A 59 -16.42 -10.87 -6.41
N VAL A 60 -16.87 -9.76 -5.81
CA VAL A 60 -17.64 -8.70 -6.48
C VAL A 60 -16.99 -7.35 -6.22
N PHE A 61 -17.36 -6.35 -7.03
CA PHE A 61 -16.93 -4.98 -6.80
C PHE A 61 -17.50 -4.43 -5.51
N LEU A 62 -16.72 -3.57 -4.85
CA LEU A 62 -17.18 -2.81 -3.70
C LEU A 62 -17.99 -1.61 -4.18
N ASP A 63 -19.15 -1.41 -3.55
CA ASP A 63 -19.97 -0.22 -3.70
C ASP A 63 -20.38 0.32 -2.32
N ASP A 64 -21.10 1.43 -2.31
CA ASP A 64 -21.51 2.09 -1.07
C ASP A 64 -22.57 1.31 -0.28
N ILE A 65 -23.22 0.32 -0.89
CA ILE A 65 -24.26 -0.51 -0.25
C ILE A 65 -23.72 -1.85 0.26
N ASP A 66 -22.44 -2.16 0.06
CA ASP A 66 -21.81 -3.38 0.58
C ASP A 66 -21.94 -3.45 2.12
N GLU A 67 -22.58 -4.51 2.60
CA GLU A 67 -22.87 -4.68 4.02
C GLU A 67 -21.62 -4.96 4.83
N ARG A 68 -20.62 -5.65 4.25
CA ARG A 68 -19.42 -6.12 4.96
C ARG A 68 -18.27 -5.14 4.83
N PHE A 69 -18.07 -4.58 3.66
CA PHE A 69 -16.93 -3.76 3.35
C PHE A 69 -17.31 -2.30 3.16
N THR A 70 -16.36 -1.40 3.36
CA THR A 70 -16.54 0.01 3.00
C THR A 70 -15.24 0.53 2.44
N VAL A 71 -15.32 1.14 1.26
CA VAL A 71 -14.23 1.91 0.68
C VAL A 71 -14.56 3.39 0.77
N LYS A 72 -13.61 4.22 1.19
CA LYS A 72 -13.73 5.68 1.17
C LYS A 72 -12.47 6.29 0.59
N TRP A 73 -12.64 7.28 -0.27
CA TRP A 73 -11.56 7.96 -0.98
C TRP A 73 -11.39 9.37 -0.41
N PHE A 74 -10.15 9.79 -0.25
CA PHE A 74 -9.80 11.03 0.43
C PHE A 74 -8.81 11.88 -0.35
N THR A 75 -8.90 13.19 -0.17
CA THR A 75 -7.87 14.16 -0.55
C THR A 75 -6.71 14.13 0.43
N GLU A 76 -5.65 14.85 0.13
CA GLU A 76 -4.45 15.04 0.94
C GLU A 76 -4.78 15.59 2.34
N GLU A 77 -5.85 16.38 2.43
CA GLU A 77 -6.39 16.97 3.66
C GLU A 77 -7.28 16.01 4.46
N GLY A 78 -7.38 14.74 4.07
CA GLY A 78 -8.18 13.74 4.78
C GLY A 78 -9.69 13.91 4.61
N THR A 79 -10.12 14.74 3.66
CA THR A 79 -11.54 14.98 3.34
C THR A 79 -12.02 14.05 2.23
N THR A 80 -13.30 13.69 2.20
CA THR A 80 -13.85 12.82 1.14
C THR A 80 -13.69 13.46 -0.24
N MET A 81 -13.19 12.70 -1.22
CA MET A 81 -13.08 13.18 -2.59
C MET A 81 -14.46 13.56 -3.17
N THR A 82 -14.52 14.73 -3.78
CA THR A 82 -15.67 15.20 -4.57
C THR A 82 -15.52 14.80 -6.05
N ASP A 83 -16.60 14.92 -6.83
CA ASP A 83 -16.57 14.71 -8.28
C ASP A 83 -15.52 15.60 -8.98
N ALA A 84 -15.37 16.85 -8.53
CA ALA A 84 -14.35 17.76 -9.06
C ALA A 84 -12.92 17.26 -8.80
N ASN A 85 -12.66 16.64 -7.65
CA ASN A 85 -11.34 16.06 -7.35
C ASN A 85 -11.02 14.85 -8.22
N TRP A 86 -12.05 14.06 -8.59
CA TRP A 86 -11.89 12.92 -9.51
C TRP A 86 -11.54 13.34 -10.93
N HIS A 87 -12.00 14.52 -11.34
CA HIS A 87 -11.77 15.07 -12.68
C HIS A 87 -10.57 16.03 -12.74
N GLU A 88 -9.77 16.12 -11.67
CA GLU A 88 -8.52 16.87 -11.64
C GLU A 88 -7.41 16.06 -12.33
N ASP A 89 -7.10 16.42 -13.58
CA ASP A 89 -6.16 15.72 -14.47
C ASP A 89 -4.70 15.75 -13.99
N THR A 90 -4.34 16.74 -13.18
CA THR A 90 -2.97 16.90 -12.64
C THR A 90 -2.77 16.22 -11.29
N ARG A 91 -3.82 15.67 -10.67
CA ARG A 91 -3.73 15.03 -9.35
C ARG A 91 -2.90 13.74 -9.42
N GLN A 92 -1.80 13.71 -8.67
CA GLN A 92 -0.89 12.55 -8.58
C GLN A 92 -0.83 11.95 -7.17
N PHE A 93 -1.83 12.23 -6.34
CA PHE A 93 -1.94 11.66 -4.99
C PHE A 93 -3.30 11.02 -4.81
N LEU A 94 -3.30 9.85 -4.16
CA LEU A 94 -4.49 9.03 -3.95
C LEU A 94 -4.43 8.42 -2.55
N MET A 95 -5.48 8.61 -1.77
CA MET A 95 -5.63 8.00 -0.45
C MET A 95 -7.01 7.35 -0.35
N TYR A 96 -7.06 6.11 0.15
CA TYR A 96 -8.34 5.47 0.45
C TYR A 96 -8.26 4.55 1.66
N SER A 97 -9.37 4.47 2.39
CA SER A 97 -9.56 3.49 3.44
C SER A 97 -10.38 2.31 2.94
N LEU A 98 -10.04 1.13 3.42
CA LEU A 98 -10.77 -0.11 3.19
C LEU A 98 -11.07 -0.75 4.53
N LEU A 99 -12.35 -0.85 4.88
CA LEU A 99 -12.82 -1.40 6.15
C LEU A 99 -13.47 -2.77 5.92
N ASP A 100 -13.08 -3.78 6.70
CA ASP A 100 -13.86 -4.98 6.97
C ASP A 100 -14.67 -4.77 8.26
N LYS A 101 -15.96 -4.47 8.12
CA LYS A 101 -16.87 -4.17 9.26
C LYS A 101 -17.04 -5.38 10.18
N GLN A 102 -16.89 -6.59 9.66
CA GLN A 102 -17.05 -7.82 10.43
C GLN A 102 -15.82 -8.08 11.30
N ASN A 103 -14.63 -8.04 10.72
CA ASN A 103 -13.38 -8.29 11.46
C ASN A 103 -12.85 -7.05 12.20
N LYS A 104 -13.51 -5.90 12.06
CA LYS A 104 -13.07 -4.62 12.65
C LYS A 104 -11.62 -4.28 12.29
N HIS A 105 -11.25 -4.59 11.05
CA HIS A 105 -9.93 -4.37 10.50
C HIS A 105 -10.04 -3.34 9.39
N ALA A 106 -9.26 -2.27 9.48
CA ALA A 106 -9.19 -1.24 8.46
C ALA A 106 -7.76 -1.13 7.92
N LEU A 107 -7.67 -0.85 6.63
CA LEU A 107 -6.45 -0.40 5.96
C LEU A 107 -6.65 1.03 5.46
N LEU A 108 -5.59 1.84 5.50
CA LEU A 108 -5.49 3.11 4.79
C LEU A 108 -4.31 3.00 3.84
N ILE A 109 -4.55 3.19 2.55
CA ILE A 109 -3.55 3.02 1.50
C ILE A 109 -3.35 4.38 0.83
N ILE A 110 -2.10 4.80 0.75
CA ILE A 110 -1.69 6.10 0.20
C ILE A 110 -0.69 5.87 -0.92
N PHE A 111 -0.93 6.52 -2.06
CA PHE A 111 -0.02 6.62 -3.18
C PHE A 111 0.31 8.08 -3.42
N ASN A 112 1.59 8.43 -3.37
CA ASN A 112 2.08 9.73 -3.81
C ASN A 112 2.96 9.52 -5.04
N ALA A 113 2.41 9.75 -6.23
CA ALA A 113 3.14 9.71 -7.49
C ALA A 113 3.77 11.06 -7.86
N ASN A 114 3.55 12.12 -7.06
CA ASN A 114 4.21 13.41 -7.27
C ASN A 114 5.73 13.28 -7.13
N ASN A 115 6.44 14.24 -7.73
CA ASN A 115 7.88 14.44 -7.54
C ASN A 115 8.22 15.18 -6.24
N GLN A 116 7.22 15.51 -5.42
CA GLN A 116 7.36 16.26 -4.17
C GLN A 116 6.70 15.50 -3.01
N THR A 117 7.26 15.69 -1.81
CA THR A 117 6.61 15.24 -0.57
C THR A 117 5.33 16.02 -0.36
N VAL A 118 4.27 15.32 0.04
CA VAL A 118 2.97 15.90 0.35
C VAL A 118 2.73 15.81 1.85
N SER A 119 2.41 16.94 2.47
CA SER A 119 1.93 16.97 3.85
C SER A 119 0.47 16.52 3.86
N CYS A 120 0.22 15.36 4.45
CA CYS A 120 -1.08 14.70 4.41
C CYS A 120 -1.70 14.63 5.79
N GLN A 121 -2.99 14.97 5.90
CA GLN A 121 -3.78 14.73 7.08
C GLN A 121 -4.44 13.34 6.96
N LEU A 122 -4.14 12.43 7.90
CA LEU A 122 -4.80 11.13 7.89
C LEU A 122 -6.28 11.31 8.30
N PRO A 123 -7.23 10.69 7.59
CA PRO A 123 -8.63 10.72 7.98
C PRO A 123 -8.80 9.98 9.31
N PRO A 124 -9.84 10.31 10.11
CA PRO A 124 -10.17 9.54 11.29
C PRO A 124 -10.33 8.05 10.96
N SER A 125 -9.75 7.19 11.78
CA SER A 125 -9.94 5.75 11.63
C SER A 125 -11.43 5.42 11.72
N PRO A 126 -11.97 4.59 10.82
CA PRO A 126 -13.38 4.21 10.85
C PRO A 126 -13.71 3.26 12.02
N ILE A 127 -12.70 2.84 12.76
CA ILE A 127 -12.81 2.07 14.00
C ILE A 127 -12.10 2.83 15.13
N SER A 128 -12.46 2.56 16.39
CA SER A 128 -11.87 3.22 17.56
C SER A 128 -10.44 2.75 17.89
N ALA A 129 -9.57 2.69 16.89
CA ALA A 129 -8.15 2.35 16.98
C ALA A 129 -7.33 3.30 16.08
N PRO A 130 -6.14 3.76 16.52
CA PRO A 130 -5.31 4.65 15.73
C PRO A 130 -4.71 3.96 14.51
N TRP A 131 -4.35 4.73 13.48
CA TRP A 131 -3.59 4.23 12.35
C TRP A 131 -2.16 3.90 12.75
N GLN A 132 -1.71 2.69 12.42
CA GLN A 132 -0.32 2.27 12.54
C GLN A 132 0.25 1.97 11.16
N MET A 133 1.43 2.47 10.84
CA MET A 133 2.09 2.13 9.56
C MET A 133 2.53 0.67 9.59
N VAL A 134 2.11 -0.10 8.59
CA VAL A 134 2.45 -1.53 8.45
C VAL A 134 3.31 -1.83 7.23
N LEU A 135 3.34 -0.95 6.23
CA LEU A 135 4.22 -1.08 5.07
C LEU A 135 4.50 0.30 4.45
N SER A 136 5.72 0.52 3.97
CA SER A 136 6.08 1.69 3.16
C SER A 136 7.15 1.31 2.13
N SER A 137 7.09 1.94 0.95
CA SER A 137 8.14 1.83 -0.06
C SER A 137 9.36 2.71 0.24
N VAL A 138 9.32 3.52 1.30
CA VAL A 138 10.44 4.37 1.74
C VAL A 138 11.28 3.61 2.76
N ASN A 139 12.59 3.56 2.54
CA ASN A 139 13.52 2.96 3.49
C ASN A 139 13.51 3.73 4.81
N ASN A 140 13.37 3.02 5.93
CA ASN A 140 13.28 3.59 7.28
C ASN A 140 12.17 4.65 7.43
N ALA A 141 11.05 4.45 6.74
CA ALA A 141 9.87 5.28 6.90
C ALA A 141 9.47 5.39 8.38
N SER A 142 9.27 6.61 8.85
CA SER A 142 8.79 6.89 10.20
C SER A 142 7.63 7.88 10.12
N VAL A 143 6.55 7.60 10.85
CA VAL A 143 5.49 8.59 11.08
C VAL A 143 5.94 9.48 12.23
N SER A 144 6.39 10.70 11.94
CA SER A 144 6.56 11.70 12.99
C SER A 144 5.18 12.21 13.39
N SER A 145 4.64 11.71 14.49
CA SER A 145 3.41 12.23 15.08
C SER A 145 3.70 13.58 15.74
N ASN A 146 3.71 14.66 14.97
CA ASN A 146 3.43 15.97 15.54
C ASN A 146 1.94 15.98 15.96
N ASN A 147 1.59 16.73 17.01
CA ASN A 147 0.32 16.70 17.74
C ASN A 147 -0.99 16.83 16.91
N ASP A 148 -0.93 16.97 15.58
CA ASP A 148 -2.05 17.25 14.68
C ASP A 148 -2.32 16.15 13.61
N ALA A 149 -1.80 14.92 13.79
CA ALA A 149 -2.02 13.80 12.85
C ALA A 149 -1.58 14.04 11.38
N MET A 150 -0.75 15.06 11.16
CA MET A 150 -0.11 15.33 9.87
C MET A 150 1.08 14.39 9.64
N VAL A 151 1.16 13.83 8.43
CA VAL A 151 2.21 12.91 8.01
C VAL A 151 2.81 13.37 6.70
N GLU A 152 4.14 13.43 6.63
CA GLU A 152 4.86 13.73 5.41
C GLU A 152 4.98 12.48 4.53
N ILE A 153 4.24 12.46 3.42
CA ILE A 153 4.25 11.35 2.46
C ILE A 153 5.25 11.67 1.36
N SER A 154 6.40 10.99 1.36
CA SER A 154 7.50 11.25 0.43
C SER A 154 7.07 11.16 -1.04
N ALA A 155 7.76 11.89 -1.90
CA ALA A 155 7.60 11.78 -3.36
C ALA A 155 7.74 10.33 -3.84
N GLN A 156 7.00 9.96 -4.90
CA GLN A 156 7.10 8.66 -5.59
C GLN A 156 7.07 7.46 -4.63
N SER A 157 6.12 7.46 -3.69
CA SER A 157 6.04 6.45 -2.63
C SER A 157 4.65 5.89 -2.41
N SER A 158 4.59 4.75 -1.72
CA SER A 158 3.36 4.05 -1.34
C SER A 158 3.42 3.64 0.12
N TRP A 159 2.32 3.86 0.83
CA TRP A 159 2.23 3.64 2.27
C TRP A 159 0.95 2.88 2.60
N VAL A 160 1.04 1.98 3.57
CA VAL A 160 -0.10 1.23 4.10
C VAL A 160 -0.12 1.39 5.61
N PHE A 161 -1.24 1.86 6.11
CA PHE A 161 -1.55 1.88 7.53
C PHE A 161 -2.65 0.87 7.82
N SER A 162 -2.66 0.37 9.05
CA SER A 162 -3.70 -0.51 9.55
C SER A 162 -4.22 0.01 10.88
N ALA A 163 -5.51 -0.20 11.10
CA ALA A 163 -6.13 -0.11 12.41
C ALA A 163 -6.87 -1.42 12.67
N ASN A 164 -6.68 -2.01 13.86
CA ASN A 164 -7.40 -3.20 14.31
C ASN A 164 -7.75 -3.04 15.79
N LEU A 165 -8.93 -3.50 16.20
CA LEU A 165 -9.38 -3.51 17.59
C LEU A 165 -8.86 -4.72 18.39
N GLU A 166 -8.27 -5.73 17.74
CA GLU A 166 -7.79 -6.95 18.41
C GLU A 166 -6.44 -6.81 19.16
N GLU A 167 -5.75 -5.67 19.09
CA GLU A 167 -4.46 -5.47 19.81
C GLU A 167 -4.56 -4.83 21.20
N VAL A 168 -5.76 -4.55 21.73
CA VAL A 168 -5.92 -3.90 23.06
C VAL A 168 -6.08 -4.90 24.22
N GLY A 169 -6.02 -6.21 23.97
CA GLY A 169 -6.18 -7.23 25.01
C GLY A 169 -4.97 -8.15 25.11
N HIS A 170 -4.01 -7.81 25.97
CA HIS A 170 -3.16 -8.68 26.81
C HIS A 170 -1.89 -7.93 27.22
N GLY A 171 -2.02 -7.10 28.25
CA GLY A 171 -0.92 -6.59 29.08
C GLY A 171 -1.28 -6.81 30.54
#